data_AF-A0A0S4XQ17-F1
#
_entry.id   AF-A0A0S4XQ17-F1
#
_cell.length_a   1.000
_cell.length_b   1.000
_cell.length_c   1.000
_cell.angle_alpha   90.00
_cell.angle_beta   90.00
_cell.angle_gamma   90.00
#
_symmetry.space_group_name_H-M   'P 1'
#
loop_
_entity.id
_entity.type
_entity.pdbx_description
1 polymer ?
#
loop_
_entity_poly.entity_id
_entity_poly.type
_entity_poly.pdbx_seq_one_letter_code
_entity_poly.pdbx_strand_id
1 'polypeptide(L)'
;MGASHLIALSGFNLSILWGVIFGILALIYKPLQSRFFPHRYSVIDLGFIALLFLGVYVYFTDFSPSLIRAYTMVLFGWLILIMGLELVSFSFLAFIVGILLVIYPKFLVSISFWFSVAGVFYIMLVAHHAKNINKYLVGFVIMPISMFLLMQPIVHSIFGQTSIYQLLSIPLELIYVIFYPAMMFLHTIGFGGLIDGWLIWLLNFAPNELKDSIFPLYLLILYLFLSIASIFYRYLFFALLALSFVYSLYLFAFV
;
A
#
# COMPACT_ATOMS: atom_id res chain seq x y z
N MET A 1 1.24 0.95 17.12
CA MET A 1 0.89 0.21 15.88
C MET A 1 2.06 0.16 14.89
N GLY A 2 3.26 -0.32 15.29
CA GLY A 2 4.47 -0.27 14.44
C GLY A 2 4.71 -1.55 13.64
N ALA A 3 4.90 -2.69 14.32
CA ALA A 3 5.19 -3.98 13.68
C ALA A 3 3.92 -4.76 13.28
N SER A 4 2.82 -4.59 14.02
CA SER A 4 1.60 -5.41 13.85
C SER A 4 0.81 -5.08 12.57
N HIS A 5 0.91 -3.86 12.04
CA HIS A 5 0.23 -3.49 10.79
C HIS A 5 0.89 -4.14 9.56
N LEU A 6 2.19 -4.46 9.61
CA LEU A 6 2.90 -5.15 8.53
C LEU A 6 2.59 -6.65 8.51
N ILE A 7 2.18 -7.22 9.65
CA ILE A 7 1.81 -8.63 9.78
C ILE A 7 0.29 -8.83 9.58
N ALA A 8 -0.51 -7.77 9.73
CA ALA A 8 -1.93 -7.80 9.37
C ALA A 8 -2.08 -7.95 7.85
N LEU A 9 -2.85 -8.97 7.43
CA LEU A 9 -3.21 -9.24 6.04
C LEU A 9 -3.74 -7.97 5.34
N SER A 10 -2.88 -7.36 4.54
CA SER A 10 -3.12 -6.06 3.90
C SER A 10 -3.08 -6.17 2.38
N GLY A 11 -3.59 -5.13 1.70
CA GLY A 11 -3.49 -5.02 0.24
C GLY A 11 -2.04 -5.00 -0.27
N PHE A 12 -1.07 -4.66 0.58
CA PHE A 12 0.35 -4.72 0.27
C PHE A 12 0.82 -6.18 0.11
N ASN A 13 0.45 -7.07 1.04
CA ASN A 13 0.75 -8.49 0.95
C ASN A 13 0.09 -9.11 -0.29
N LEU A 14 -1.14 -8.71 -0.59
CA LEU A 14 -1.87 -9.13 -1.80
C LEU A 14 -1.14 -8.69 -3.09
N SER A 15 -0.58 -7.48 -3.09
CA SER A 15 0.19 -6.94 -4.22
C SER A 15 1.53 -7.66 -4.41
N ILE A 16 2.23 -7.98 -3.32
CA ILE A 16 3.45 -8.78 -3.34
C ILE A 16 3.14 -10.20 -3.85
N LEU A 17 2.08 -10.84 -3.34
CA LEU A 17 1.64 -12.16 -3.83
C LEU A 17 1.32 -12.13 -5.32
N TRP A 18 0.57 -11.12 -5.78
CA TRP A 18 0.29 -10.95 -7.20
C TRP A 18 1.58 -10.80 -8.02
N GLY A 19 2.53 -9.97 -7.57
CA GLY A 19 3.82 -9.78 -8.23
C GLY A 19 4.69 -11.05 -8.26
N VAL A 20 4.72 -11.83 -7.19
CA VAL A 20 5.45 -13.10 -7.10
C VAL A 20 4.81 -14.16 -8.00
N ILE A 21 3.48 -14.33 -7.93
CA ILE A 21 2.74 -15.27 -8.76
C ILE A 21 2.90 -14.89 -10.24
N PHE A 22 2.73 -13.61 -10.57
CA PHE A 22 2.93 -13.10 -11.92
C PHE A 22 4.39 -13.30 -12.38
N GLY A 23 5.37 -13.08 -11.50
CA GLY A 23 6.79 -13.27 -11.80
C GLY A 23 7.17 -14.73 -12.07
N ILE A 24 6.69 -15.66 -11.24
CA ILE A 24 6.88 -17.11 -11.42
C ILE A 24 6.19 -17.57 -12.71
N LEU A 25 4.94 -17.16 -12.91
CA LEU A 25 4.21 -17.43 -14.15
C LEU A 25 4.94 -16.83 -15.35
N ALA A 26 5.51 -15.63 -15.25
CA ALA A 26 6.24 -14.98 -16.34
C ALA A 26 7.54 -15.71 -16.67
N LEU A 27 8.24 -16.25 -15.67
CA LEU A 27 9.45 -17.04 -15.87
C LEU A 27 9.17 -18.35 -16.60
N ILE A 28 8.04 -19.01 -16.31
CA ILE A 28 7.63 -20.26 -16.94
C ILE A 28 6.99 -20.00 -18.32
N TYR A 29 6.20 -18.92 -18.43
CA TYR A 29 5.40 -18.63 -19.61
C TYR A 29 6.19 -17.92 -20.71
N LYS A 30 7.14 -17.03 -20.40
CA LYS A 30 7.99 -16.39 -21.44
C LYS A 30 8.72 -17.38 -22.38
N PRO A 31 9.39 -18.45 -21.88
CA PRO A 31 10.04 -19.42 -22.75
C PRO A 31 9.04 -20.32 -23.51
N LEU A 32 7.86 -20.57 -22.95
CA LEU A 32 6.78 -21.30 -23.64
C LEU A 32 6.12 -20.46 -24.74
N GLN A 33 5.91 -19.17 -24.46
CA GLN A 33 5.27 -18.19 -25.34
C GLN A 33 6.13 -17.89 -26.57
N SER A 34 7.46 -17.77 -26.41
CA SER A 34 8.39 -17.57 -27.53
C SER A 34 8.46 -18.77 -28.47
N ARG A 35 8.03 -19.97 -28.03
CA ARG A 35 8.12 -21.21 -28.81
C ARG A 35 6.79 -21.64 -29.45
N PHE A 36 5.65 -21.36 -28.83
CA PHE A 36 4.34 -21.87 -29.29
C PHE A 36 3.30 -20.81 -29.68
N PHE A 37 3.29 -19.59 -29.11
CA PHE A 37 2.24 -18.58 -29.39
C PHE A 37 2.75 -17.12 -29.34
N PRO A 38 3.35 -16.60 -30.43
CA PRO A 38 3.95 -15.25 -30.49
C PRO A 38 2.94 -14.08 -30.49
N HIS A 39 1.64 -14.34 -30.70
CA HIS A 39 0.64 -13.32 -31.02
C HIS A 39 -0.28 -12.89 -29.84
N ARG A 40 -0.10 -13.46 -28.64
CA ARG A 40 -0.99 -13.20 -27.49
C ARG A 40 -0.33 -12.25 -26.49
N TYR A 41 -1.07 -11.24 -25.99
CA TYR A 41 -0.56 -10.33 -24.96
C TYR A 41 -0.33 -11.07 -23.65
N SER A 42 0.95 -11.26 -23.28
CA SER A 42 1.39 -11.95 -22.06
C SER A 42 0.70 -11.43 -20.80
N VAL A 43 0.44 -10.11 -20.74
CA VAL A 43 -0.17 -9.45 -19.58
C VAL A 43 -1.66 -9.83 -19.38
N ILE A 44 -2.36 -10.18 -20.46
CA ILE A 44 -3.78 -10.60 -20.39
C ILE A 44 -3.86 -12.01 -19.80
N ASP A 45 -3.14 -12.96 -20.38
CA ASP A 45 -3.21 -14.36 -19.96
C ASP A 45 -2.63 -14.56 -18.54
N LEU A 46 -1.47 -13.98 -18.25
CA LEU A 46 -0.85 -14.11 -16.92
C LEU A 46 -1.62 -13.36 -15.85
N GLY A 47 -2.13 -12.16 -16.15
CA GLY A 47 -2.86 -11.38 -15.17
C GLY A 47 -4.21 -12.03 -14.80
N PHE A 48 -4.89 -12.67 -15.76
CA PHE A 48 -6.09 -13.46 -15.48
C PHE A 48 -5.80 -14.67 -14.59
N ILE A 49 -4.73 -15.43 -14.90
CA ILE A 49 -4.32 -16.59 -14.08
C ILE A 49 -3.93 -16.14 -12.67
N ALA A 50 -3.15 -15.06 -12.56
CA ALA A 50 -2.78 -14.49 -11.26
C ALA A 50 -4.00 -14.03 -10.46
N LEU A 51 -4.99 -13.40 -11.10
CA LEU A 51 -6.26 -13.03 -10.46
C LEU A 51 -7.08 -14.23 -9.99
N LEU A 52 -7.03 -15.35 -10.71
CA LEU A 52 -7.72 -16.57 -10.31
C LEU A 52 -7.08 -17.17 -9.05
N PHE A 53 -5.75 -17.27 -9.00
CA PHE A 53 -5.02 -17.71 -7.80
C PHE A 53 -5.27 -16.76 -6.62
N LEU A 54 -5.30 -15.46 -6.86
CA LEU A 54 -5.58 -14.47 -5.83
C LEU A 54 -7.03 -14.56 -5.33
N GLY A 55 -7.98 -14.91 -6.20
CA GLY A 55 -9.37 -15.17 -5.82
C GLY A 55 -9.50 -16.41 -4.93
N VAL A 56 -8.77 -17.49 -5.25
CA VAL A 56 -8.67 -18.68 -4.39
C VAL A 56 -8.07 -18.32 -3.04
N TYR A 57 -7.03 -17.48 -3.01
CA TYR A 57 -6.45 -17.00 -1.76
C TYR A 57 -7.47 -16.23 -0.90
N VAL A 58 -8.25 -15.30 -1.49
CA VAL A 58 -9.30 -14.57 -0.76
C VAL A 58 -10.36 -15.53 -0.21
N TYR A 59 -10.73 -16.56 -0.97
CA TYR A 59 -11.67 -17.58 -0.54
C TYR A 59 -11.18 -18.36 0.69
N PHE A 60 -9.89 -18.76 0.72
CA PHE A 60 -9.29 -19.45 1.87
C PHE A 60 -9.10 -18.55 3.10
N THR A 61 -9.18 -17.23 2.96
CA THR A 61 -8.90 -16.26 4.04
C THR A 61 -10.18 -15.66 4.64
N ASP A 62 -11.32 -16.38 4.53
CA ASP A 62 -12.63 -16.02 5.09
C ASP A 62 -13.14 -14.61 4.73
N PHE A 63 -12.84 -14.13 3.50
CA PHE A 63 -13.44 -12.91 2.96
C PHE A 63 -13.31 -11.68 3.87
N SER A 64 -12.12 -11.46 4.44
CA SER A 64 -11.88 -10.26 5.25
C SER A 64 -12.22 -8.99 4.43
N PRO A 65 -12.90 -7.99 5.02
CA PRO A 65 -13.32 -6.80 4.28
C PRO A 65 -12.16 -6.03 3.63
N SER A 66 -10.96 -6.05 4.22
CA SER A 66 -9.77 -5.43 3.63
C SER A 66 -9.26 -6.18 2.40
N LEU A 67 -9.31 -7.52 2.42
CA LEU A 67 -8.83 -8.38 1.35
C LEU A 67 -9.71 -8.29 0.10
N ILE A 68 -11.04 -8.30 0.27
CA ILE A 68 -12.00 -8.17 -0.85
C ILE A 68 -11.76 -6.87 -1.61
N ARG A 69 -11.55 -5.76 -0.89
CA ARG A 69 -11.33 -4.44 -1.50
C ARG A 69 -10.01 -4.39 -2.27
N ALA A 70 -8.93 -4.91 -1.67
CA ALA A 70 -7.63 -4.99 -2.34
C ALA A 70 -7.71 -5.87 -3.60
N TYR A 71 -8.39 -7.01 -3.53
CA TYR A 71 -8.64 -7.87 -4.69
C TYR A 71 -9.45 -7.16 -5.77
N THR A 72 -10.52 -6.45 -5.38
CA THR A 72 -11.35 -5.67 -6.29
C THR A 72 -10.56 -4.55 -6.97
N MET A 73 -9.71 -3.83 -6.23
CA MET A 73 -8.82 -2.81 -6.79
C MET A 73 -7.78 -3.39 -7.75
N VAL A 74 -7.21 -4.56 -7.46
CA VAL A 74 -6.28 -5.26 -8.37
C VAL A 74 -7.00 -5.75 -9.63
N LEU A 75 -8.22 -6.26 -9.49
CA LEU A 75 -9.07 -6.68 -10.61
C LEU A 75 -9.37 -5.50 -11.55
N PHE A 76 -9.81 -4.36 -11.00
CA PHE A 76 -10.04 -3.15 -11.80
C PHE A 76 -8.75 -2.60 -12.40
N GLY A 77 -7.65 -2.57 -11.63
CA GLY A 77 -6.34 -2.15 -12.14
C GLY A 77 -5.88 -3.02 -13.31
N TRP A 78 -6.08 -4.34 -13.23
CA TRP A 78 -5.77 -5.26 -14.31
C TRP A 78 -6.66 -5.05 -15.54
N LEU A 79 -7.99 -4.94 -15.38
CA LEU A 79 -8.91 -4.66 -16.50
C LEU A 79 -8.49 -3.41 -17.28
N ILE A 80 -7.96 -2.41 -16.59
CA ILE A 80 -7.60 -1.11 -17.18
C ILE A 80 -6.25 -1.15 -17.86
N LEU A 81 -5.33 -1.94 -17.33
CA LEU A 81 -4.07 -2.25 -18.00
C LEU A 81 -4.36 -2.90 -19.38
N ILE A 82 -5.40 -3.73 -19.48
CA ILE A 82 -5.86 -4.31 -20.76
C ILE A 82 -6.47 -3.24 -21.68
N MET A 83 -7.18 -2.26 -21.11
CA MET A 83 -7.80 -1.17 -21.88
C MET A 83 -6.81 -0.09 -22.35
N GLY A 84 -5.54 -0.15 -21.94
CA GLY A 84 -4.51 0.81 -22.34
C GLY A 84 -4.72 2.24 -21.80
N LEU A 85 -5.60 2.40 -20.80
CA LEU A 85 -5.87 3.67 -20.16
C LEU A 85 -4.74 4.04 -19.19
N GLU A 86 -4.46 5.33 -19.05
CA GLU A 86 -3.47 5.81 -18.07
C GLU A 86 -3.91 5.44 -16.64
N LEU A 87 -3.25 4.43 -16.07
CA LEU A 87 -3.52 3.84 -14.76
C LEU A 87 -3.41 4.83 -13.58
N VAL A 88 -2.87 6.04 -13.80
CA VAL A 88 -2.43 6.96 -12.75
C VAL A 88 -3.02 8.35 -12.93
N SER A 89 -4.35 8.44 -13.13
CA SER A 89 -5.04 9.73 -13.12
C SER A 89 -5.91 9.90 -11.86
N PHE A 90 -5.94 11.12 -11.33
CA PHE A 90 -6.77 11.44 -10.16
C PHE A 90 -8.27 11.27 -10.47
N SER A 91 -8.69 11.59 -11.71
CA SER A 91 -10.06 11.37 -12.17
C SER A 91 -10.46 9.89 -12.11
N PHE A 92 -9.52 9.00 -12.43
CA PHE A 92 -9.77 7.58 -12.42
C PHE A 92 -9.95 7.02 -11.00
N LEU A 93 -9.13 7.46 -10.04
CA LEU A 93 -9.35 7.10 -8.63
C LEU A 93 -10.73 7.55 -8.13
N ALA A 94 -11.13 8.78 -8.45
CA ALA A 94 -12.45 9.29 -8.07
C ALA A 94 -13.58 8.46 -8.68
N PHE A 95 -13.44 8.02 -9.93
CA PHE A 95 -14.40 7.15 -10.60
C PHE A 95 -14.53 5.78 -9.93
N ILE A 96 -13.42 5.10 -9.62
CA ILE A 96 -13.47 3.82 -8.89
C ILE A 96 -14.12 4.00 -7.53
N VAL A 97 -13.71 5.03 -6.79
CA VAL A 97 -14.28 5.33 -5.46
C VAL A 97 -15.79 5.53 -5.59
N GLY A 98 -16.25 6.30 -6.57
CA GLY A 98 -17.67 6.49 -6.85
C GLY A 98 -18.41 5.18 -7.13
N ILE A 99 -17.89 4.34 -8.03
CA ILE A 99 -18.48 3.04 -8.35
C ILE A 99 -18.55 2.14 -7.12
N LEU A 100 -17.46 2.04 -6.35
CA LEU A 100 -17.41 1.20 -5.15
C LEU A 100 -18.43 1.65 -4.11
N LEU A 101 -18.64 2.95 -3.95
CA LEU A 101 -19.65 3.50 -3.03
C LEU A 101 -21.08 3.23 -3.50
N VAL A 102 -21.32 3.19 -4.82
CA VAL A 102 -22.62 2.81 -5.39
C VAL A 102 -22.91 1.32 -5.19
N ILE A 103 -21.92 0.44 -5.44
CA ILE A 103 -22.09 -1.01 -5.31
C ILE A 103 -22.15 -1.43 -3.83
N TYR A 104 -21.35 -0.81 -2.96
CA TYR A 104 -21.26 -1.13 -1.54
C TYR A 104 -21.31 0.16 -0.68
N PRO A 105 -22.52 0.69 -0.41
CA PRO A 105 -22.69 1.95 0.34
C PRO A 105 -22.16 1.89 1.78
N LYS A 106 -22.05 0.68 2.36
CA LYS A 106 -21.43 0.44 3.67
C LYS A 106 -19.98 0.92 3.74
N PHE A 107 -19.29 1.09 2.62
CA PHE A 107 -17.91 1.59 2.59
C PHE A 107 -17.78 3.07 2.96
N LEU A 108 -18.86 3.87 2.90
CA LEU A 108 -18.84 5.26 3.36
C LEU A 108 -18.41 5.38 4.83
N VAL A 109 -18.83 4.43 5.67
CA VAL A 109 -18.56 4.43 7.12
C VAL A 109 -17.28 3.66 7.46
N SER A 110 -16.66 2.98 6.49
CA SER A 110 -15.48 2.17 6.73
C SER A 110 -14.21 3.01 6.78
N ILE A 111 -13.62 3.11 7.97
CA ILE A 111 -12.32 3.77 8.20
C ILE A 111 -11.23 3.18 7.28
N SER A 112 -11.18 1.84 7.17
CA SER A 112 -10.20 1.15 6.35
C SER A 112 -10.35 1.42 4.84
N PHE A 113 -11.53 1.83 4.38
CA PHE A 113 -11.74 2.25 2.98
C PHE A 113 -11.07 3.60 2.74
N TRP A 114 -11.33 4.59 3.60
CA TRP A 114 -10.75 5.92 3.49
C TRP A 114 -9.22 5.92 3.62
N PHE A 115 -8.65 5.07 4.49
CA PHE A 115 -7.19 4.90 4.54
C PHE A 115 -6.60 4.34 3.24
N SER A 116 -7.28 3.41 2.59
CA SER A 116 -6.84 2.87 1.29
C SER A 116 -6.89 3.93 0.20
N VAL A 117 -7.98 4.70 0.14
CA VAL A 117 -8.15 5.80 -0.83
C VAL A 117 -7.09 6.87 -0.61
N ALA A 118 -6.85 7.28 0.64
CA ALA A 118 -5.81 8.22 1.01
C ALA A 118 -4.41 7.70 0.64
N GLY A 119 -4.14 6.41 0.86
CA GLY A 119 -2.87 5.79 0.51
C GLY A 119 -2.60 5.86 -1.01
N VAL A 120 -3.54 5.39 -1.83
CA VAL A 120 -3.40 5.45 -3.30
C VAL A 120 -3.33 6.91 -3.79
N PHE A 121 -4.12 7.80 -3.19
CA PHE A 121 -4.09 9.23 -3.49
C PHE A 121 -2.70 9.84 -3.26
N TYR A 122 -2.07 9.59 -2.11
CA TYR A 122 -0.73 10.12 -1.83
C TYR A 122 0.35 9.48 -2.69
N ILE A 123 0.24 8.18 -3.01
CA ILE A 123 1.13 7.52 -3.97
C ILE A 123 1.09 8.27 -5.31
N MET A 124 -0.11 8.53 -5.82
CA MET A 124 -0.27 9.28 -7.08
C MET A 124 0.19 10.73 -6.95
N LEU A 125 -0.06 11.40 -5.82
CA LEU A 125 0.35 12.79 -5.58
C LEU A 125 1.87 12.94 -5.60
N VAL A 126 2.58 12.05 -4.90
CA VAL A 126 4.05 12.04 -4.87
C VAL A 126 4.59 11.69 -6.26
N ALA A 127 4.05 10.65 -6.91
CA ALA A 127 4.46 10.28 -8.26
C ALA A 127 4.22 11.39 -9.28
N HIS A 128 3.13 12.15 -9.14
CA HIS A 128 2.79 13.28 -10.01
C HIS A 128 3.82 14.41 -9.93
N HIS A 129 4.30 14.71 -8.72
CA HIS A 129 5.29 15.78 -8.50
C HIS A 129 6.74 15.31 -8.66
N ALA A 130 7.00 14.01 -8.54
CA ALA A 130 8.33 13.41 -8.66
C ALA A 130 8.68 12.91 -10.08
N LYS A 131 7.88 13.24 -11.11
CA LYS A 131 8.05 12.77 -12.50
C LYS A 131 9.45 12.99 -13.09
N ASN A 132 10.14 14.06 -12.69
CA ASN A 132 11.45 14.43 -13.21
C ASN A 132 12.63 13.86 -12.43
N ILE A 133 12.38 13.05 -11.39
CA ILE A 133 13.40 12.45 -10.53
C ILE A 133 13.68 11.01 -11.01
N ASN A 134 14.88 10.50 -10.73
CA ASN A 134 15.24 9.12 -11.03
C ASN A 134 14.22 8.13 -10.43
N LYS A 135 13.63 7.29 -11.29
CA LYS A 135 12.60 6.29 -10.95
C LYS A 135 12.99 5.40 -9.76
N TYR A 136 14.27 5.00 -9.67
CA TYR A 136 14.75 4.17 -8.57
C TYR A 136 14.78 4.92 -7.23
N LEU A 137 15.22 6.19 -7.26
CA LEU A 137 15.25 7.04 -6.08
C LEU A 137 13.83 7.37 -5.60
N VAL A 138 12.91 7.61 -6.54
CA VAL A 138 11.49 7.79 -6.23
C VAL A 138 10.93 6.55 -5.57
N GLY A 139 11.09 5.38 -6.18
CA GLY A 139 10.50 4.14 -5.68
C GLY A 139 11.05 3.66 -4.33
N PHE A 140 12.37 3.67 -4.14
CA PHE A 140 12.99 3.09 -2.95
C PHE A 140 13.14 4.05 -1.77
N VAL A 141 13.20 5.36 -2.01
CA VAL A 141 13.52 6.35 -0.96
C VAL A 141 12.38 7.35 -0.78
N ILE A 142 12.01 8.08 -1.83
CA ILE A 142 11.02 9.15 -1.71
C ILE A 142 9.64 8.59 -1.36
N MET A 143 9.24 7.50 -2.00
CA MET A 143 7.91 6.92 -1.80
C MET A 143 7.69 6.43 -0.36
N PRO A 144 8.55 5.58 0.24
CA PRO A 144 8.38 5.17 1.64
C PRO A 144 8.37 6.34 2.62
N ILE A 145 9.31 7.27 2.47
CA ILE A 145 9.43 8.43 3.38
C ILE A 145 8.21 9.35 3.25
N SER A 146 7.80 9.67 2.02
CA SER A 146 6.65 10.55 1.77
C SER A 146 5.36 9.89 2.25
N MET A 147 5.17 8.60 1.99
CA MET A 147 3.97 7.88 2.44
C MET A 147 3.87 7.87 3.95
N PHE A 148 4.97 7.58 4.65
CA PHE A 148 5.03 7.66 6.10
C PHE A 148 4.63 9.05 6.61
N LEU A 149 5.25 10.11 6.08
CA LEU A 149 4.96 11.49 6.48
C LEU A 149 3.51 11.89 6.19
N LEU A 150 3.03 11.65 4.97
CA LEU A 150 1.74 12.13 4.49
C LEU A 150 0.56 11.40 5.12
N MET A 151 0.71 10.11 5.43
CA MET A 151 -0.34 9.32 6.07
C MET A 151 -0.41 9.55 7.58
N GLN A 152 0.68 9.95 8.23
CA GLN A 152 0.71 10.12 9.69
C GLN A 152 -0.40 11.01 10.26
N PRO A 153 -0.65 12.23 9.74
CA PRO A 153 -1.73 13.09 10.25
C PRO A 153 -3.12 12.43 10.13
N ILE A 154 -3.37 11.68 9.06
CA ILE A 154 -4.65 10.97 8.87
C ILE A 154 -4.76 9.83 9.88
N VAL A 155 -3.70 9.05 10.08
CA VAL A 155 -3.72 7.93 11.03
C VAL A 155 -3.94 8.44 12.45
N HIS A 156 -3.23 9.49 12.88
CA HIS A 156 -3.34 10.04 14.24
C HIS A 156 -4.64 10.77 14.55
N SER A 157 -5.43 11.11 13.53
CA SER A 157 -6.79 11.65 13.74
C SER A 157 -7.79 10.58 14.19
N ILE A 158 -7.53 9.32 13.85
CA ILE A 158 -8.42 8.19 14.16
C ILE A 158 -7.82 7.32 15.27
N PHE A 159 -6.52 7.07 15.19
CA PHE A 159 -5.75 6.28 16.15
C PHE A 159 -4.75 7.20 16.83
N GLY A 160 -5.12 7.76 17.98
CA GLY A 160 -4.27 8.69 18.73
C GLY A 160 -3.01 8.07 19.36
N GLN A 161 -2.67 6.81 19.07
CA GLN A 161 -1.57 6.11 19.72
C GLN A 161 -0.26 6.28 18.94
N THR A 162 0.70 6.98 19.53
CA THR A 162 2.04 7.19 18.96
C THR A 162 3.09 6.37 19.70
N SER A 163 4.19 6.05 19.01
CA SER A 163 5.35 5.40 19.60
C SER A 163 6.59 5.71 18.76
N ILE A 164 7.75 5.90 19.40
CA ILE A 164 9.04 6.14 18.71
C ILE A 164 9.36 5.03 17.69
N TYR A 165 8.87 3.83 17.95
CA TYR A 165 9.07 2.66 17.11
C TYR A 165 8.31 2.73 15.78
N GLN A 166 7.41 3.71 15.60
CA GLN A 166 6.76 3.95 14.33
C GLN A 166 7.78 4.39 13.26
N LEU A 167 8.90 5.03 13.62
CA LEU A 167 9.95 5.33 12.63
C LEU A 167 10.59 4.08 12.04
N LEU A 168 10.60 2.96 12.78
CA LEU A 168 11.09 1.70 12.22
C LEU A 168 10.23 1.19 11.06
N SER A 169 9.00 1.68 10.89
CA SER A 169 8.15 1.28 9.75
C SER A 169 8.81 1.54 8.39
N ILE A 170 9.57 2.63 8.23
CA ILE A 170 10.24 2.98 6.97
C ILE A 170 11.25 1.88 6.56
N PRO A 171 12.26 1.53 7.39
CA PRO A 171 13.17 0.45 7.04
C PRO A 171 12.48 -0.94 7.05
N LEU A 172 11.50 -1.16 7.93
CA LEU A 172 10.80 -2.45 7.97
C LEU A 172 10.00 -2.71 6.70
N GLU A 173 9.33 -1.71 6.13
CA GLU A 173 8.60 -1.85 4.86
C GLU A 173 9.53 -2.25 3.72
N LEU A 174 10.73 -1.66 3.64
CA LEU A 174 11.73 -2.01 2.63
C LEU A 174 12.24 -3.44 2.80
N ILE A 175 12.51 -3.86 4.04
CA ILE A 175 12.93 -5.23 4.35
C ILE A 175 11.78 -6.21 4.04
N TYR A 176 10.54 -5.83 4.33
CA TYR A 176 9.35 -6.68 4.17
C TYR A 176 9.12 -7.12 2.72
N VAL A 177 9.40 -6.24 1.75
CA VAL A 177 9.28 -6.56 0.31
C VAL A 177 10.12 -7.78 -0.08
N ILE A 178 11.29 -7.95 0.53
CA ILE A 178 12.20 -9.08 0.27
C ILE A 178 11.89 -10.24 1.21
N PHE A 179 11.63 -9.93 2.48
CA PHE A 179 11.37 -10.91 3.52
C PHE A 179 10.13 -11.77 3.22
N TYR A 180 9.03 -11.17 2.76
CA TYR A 180 7.77 -11.88 2.56
C TYR A 180 7.86 -12.96 1.45
N PRO A 181 8.38 -12.68 0.24
CA PRO A 181 8.64 -13.73 -0.76
C PRO A 181 9.66 -14.78 -0.30
N ALA A 182 10.72 -14.36 0.42
CA ALA A 182 11.74 -15.28 0.92
C ALA A 182 11.16 -16.27 1.94
N MET A 183 10.31 -15.82 2.86
CA MET A 183 9.59 -16.67 3.80
C MET A 183 8.66 -17.64 3.09
N MET A 184 7.93 -17.17 2.08
CA MET A 184 7.06 -18.02 1.28
C MET A 184 7.86 -19.15 0.61
N PHE A 185 9.02 -18.84 0.04
CA PHE A 185 9.93 -19.83 -0.54
C PHE A 185 10.49 -20.81 0.50
N LEU A 186 10.96 -20.32 1.64
CA LEU A 186 11.45 -21.16 2.75
C LEU A 186 10.38 -22.13 3.25
N HIS A 187 9.13 -21.68 3.32
CA HIS A 187 7.99 -22.52 3.70
C HIS A 187 7.72 -23.62 2.66
N THR A 188 7.92 -23.35 1.36
CA THR A 188 7.76 -24.40 0.32
C THR A 188 8.83 -25.49 0.36
N ILE A 189 10.02 -25.23 0.91
CA ILE A 189 11.12 -26.20 1.04
C ILE A 189 11.10 -26.88 2.43
N GLY A 190 10.13 -26.57 3.29
CA GLY A 190 10.01 -27.14 4.63
C GLY A 190 10.92 -26.51 5.69
N PHE A 191 11.59 -25.40 5.36
CA PHE A 191 12.47 -24.64 6.26
C PHE A 191 11.81 -23.36 6.82
N GLY A 192 10.48 -23.30 6.85
CA GLY A 192 9.73 -22.12 7.28
C GLY A 192 10.11 -21.61 8.68
N GLY A 193 10.53 -22.50 9.59
CA GLY A 193 10.86 -22.16 10.97
C GLY A 193 12.24 -21.50 11.19
N LEU A 194 13.07 -21.35 10.16
CA LEU A 194 14.43 -20.80 10.32
C LEU A 194 14.45 -19.36 10.85
N ILE A 195 13.42 -18.57 10.55
CA ILE A 195 13.37 -17.14 10.87
C ILE A 195 12.34 -16.82 11.97
N ASP A 196 11.65 -17.85 12.50
CA ASP A 196 10.64 -17.69 13.56
C ASP A 196 11.21 -17.06 14.82
N GLY A 197 12.44 -17.42 15.21
CA GLY A 197 13.10 -16.84 16.40
C GLY A 197 13.31 -15.33 16.28
N TRP A 198 13.68 -14.84 15.10
CA TRP A 198 13.81 -13.41 14.83
C TRP A 198 12.45 -12.72 14.79
N LEU A 199 11.43 -13.36 14.22
CA LEU A 199 10.07 -12.82 14.15
C LEU A 199 9.44 -12.69 15.54
N ILE A 200 9.60 -13.71 16.39
CA ILE A 200 9.13 -13.72 17.77
C ILE A 200 9.87 -12.66 18.60
N TRP A 201 11.18 -12.50 18.41
CA TRP A 201 11.94 -11.42 19.04
C TRP A 201 11.42 -10.04 18.64
N LEU A 202 11.17 -9.81 17.34
CA LEU A 202 10.61 -8.56 16.82
C LEU A 202 9.20 -8.27 17.35
N LEU A 203 8.35 -9.31 17.46
CA LEU A 203 6.98 -9.22 17.99
C LEU A 203 6.95 -8.93 19.50
N ASN A 204 7.87 -9.54 20.25
CA ASN A 204 8.01 -9.32 21.70
C ASN A 204 8.70 -7.99 22.03
N PHE A 205 9.29 -7.32 21.04
CA PHE A 205 9.84 -5.96 21.17
C PHE A 205 8.75 -4.87 21.21
N ALA A 206 7.52 -5.23 21.58
CA ALA A 206 6.39 -4.31 21.70
C ALA A 206 6.63 -3.35 22.90
N PRO A 207 6.64 -2.02 22.69
CA PRO A 207 6.88 -1.07 23.76
C PRO A 207 5.63 -0.87 24.62
N ASN A 208 5.83 -0.72 25.93
CA ASN A 208 4.77 -0.44 26.91
C ASN A 208 4.30 1.03 26.94
N GLU A 209 4.90 1.92 26.15
CA GLU A 209 4.57 3.35 26.15
C GLU A 209 3.81 3.72 24.88
N LEU A 210 2.49 3.59 24.95
CA LEU A 210 1.56 4.22 24.02
C LEU A 210 1.29 5.62 24.57
N LYS A 211 1.67 6.65 23.82
CA LYS A 211 1.28 8.02 24.15
C LYS A 211 0.09 8.41 23.31
N ASP A 212 -0.93 8.94 23.98
CA ASP A 212 -2.15 9.37 23.35
C ASP A 212 -2.01 10.84 22.90
N SER A 213 -1.92 11.02 21.58
CA SER A 213 -1.98 12.30 20.90
C SER A 213 -3.03 12.19 19.79
N ILE A 214 -4.21 12.74 20.03
CA ILE A 214 -5.28 12.80 19.04
C ILE A 214 -5.03 14.03 18.16
N PHE A 215 -4.89 13.82 16.84
CA PHE A 215 -4.85 14.93 15.89
C PHE A 215 -6.24 15.59 15.81
N PRO A 216 -6.37 16.90 16.04
CA PRO A 216 -7.69 17.51 16.11
C PRO A 216 -8.38 17.54 14.74
N LEU A 217 -9.69 17.24 14.73
CA LEU A 217 -10.49 17.08 13.52
C LEU A 217 -10.50 18.32 12.61
N TYR A 218 -10.41 19.53 13.18
CA TYR A 218 -10.38 20.77 12.38
C TYR A 218 -9.10 20.89 11.54
N LEU A 219 -7.94 20.46 12.07
CA LEU A 219 -6.68 20.43 11.32
C LEU A 219 -6.72 19.34 10.25
N LEU A 220 -7.42 18.23 10.49
CA LEU A 220 -7.59 17.18 9.47
C LEU A 220 -8.40 17.69 8.27
N ILE A 221 -9.49 18.41 8.49
CA ILE A 221 -10.30 18.96 7.40
C ILE A 221 -9.44 19.92 6.57
N LEU A 222 -8.69 20.81 7.22
CA LEU A 222 -7.74 21.70 6.54
C LEU A 222 -6.69 20.93 5.75
N TYR A 223 -6.13 19.86 6.33
CA TYR A 223 -5.14 19.00 5.70
C TYR A 223 -5.70 18.29 4.45
N LEU A 224 -6.94 17.82 4.50
CA LEU A 224 -7.62 17.20 3.35
C LEU A 224 -7.90 18.22 2.23
N PHE A 225 -8.31 19.44 2.57
CA PHE A 225 -8.45 20.49 1.57
C PHE A 225 -7.11 20.84 0.92
N LEU A 226 -6.05 20.95 1.73
CA LEU A 226 -4.70 21.20 1.25
C LEU A 226 -4.21 20.04 0.35
N SER A 227 -4.56 18.79 0.66
CA SER A 227 -4.17 17.62 -0.12
C SER A 227 -4.81 17.60 -1.50
N ILE A 228 -6.09 17.95 -1.60
CA ILE A 228 -6.79 18.11 -2.89
C ILE A 228 -6.23 19.31 -3.67
N ALA A 229 -5.99 20.43 -3.00
CA ALA A 229 -5.42 21.62 -3.64
C ALA A 229 -3.98 21.39 -4.16
N SER A 230 -3.24 20.49 -3.52
CA SER A 230 -1.88 20.09 -3.92
C SER A 230 -1.83 19.42 -5.29
N ILE A 231 -2.96 18.94 -5.83
CA ILE A 231 -3.02 18.40 -7.19
C ILE A 231 -2.68 19.48 -8.23
N PHE A 232 -3.13 20.71 -8.00
CA PHE A 232 -3.03 21.79 -8.98
C PHE A 232 -1.74 22.62 -8.84
N TYR A 233 -1.21 22.74 -7.63
CA TYR A 233 -0.09 23.62 -7.34
C TYR A 233 1.06 22.91 -6.62
N ARG A 234 2.23 22.90 -7.27
CA ARG A 234 3.46 22.32 -6.72
C ARG A 234 3.89 22.94 -5.38
N TYR A 235 3.63 24.24 -5.18
CA TYR A 235 3.94 24.92 -3.92
C TYR A 235 3.12 24.37 -2.74
N LEU A 236 1.85 24.03 -2.98
CA LEU A 236 0.98 23.44 -1.96
C LEU A 236 1.42 22.03 -1.60
N PHE A 237 1.93 21.26 -2.57
CA PHE A 237 2.52 19.94 -2.29
C PHE A 237 3.72 20.04 -1.32
N PHE A 238 4.64 20.98 -1.54
CA PHE A 238 5.76 21.19 -0.62
C PHE A 238 5.31 21.73 0.74
N ALA A 239 4.31 22.63 0.77
CA ALA A 239 3.72 23.11 2.01
C ALA A 239 3.08 21.96 2.81
N LEU A 240 2.41 21.04 2.12
CA LEU A 240 1.79 19.87 2.72
C LEU A 240 2.83 18.91 3.30
N LEU A 241 3.90 18.61 2.54
CA LEU A 241 5.03 17.83 3.05
C LEU A 241 5.68 18.49 4.27
N ALA A 242 5.89 19.80 4.24
CA ALA A 242 6.47 20.55 5.35
C ALA A 242 5.56 20.50 6.59
N LEU A 243 4.24 20.65 6.42
CA LEU A 243 3.28 20.57 7.51
C LEU A 243 3.25 19.17 8.14
N SER A 244 3.25 18.12 7.31
CA SER A 244 3.35 16.74 7.79
C SER A 244 4.67 16.44 8.49
N PHE A 245 5.77 17.03 8.02
CA PHE A 245 7.08 16.91 8.65
C PHE A 245 7.15 17.60 10.00
N VAL A 246 6.63 18.83 10.11
CA VAL A 246 6.53 19.55 11.39
C VAL A 246 5.65 18.78 12.38
N TYR A 247 4.53 18.21 11.91
CA TYR A 247 3.69 17.38 12.75
C TYR A 247 4.40 16.11 13.24
N SER A 248 5.15 15.44 12.35
CA SER A 248 5.96 14.28 12.72
C SER A 248 7.05 14.63 13.74
N LEU A 249 7.73 15.78 13.57
CA LEU A 249 8.69 16.28 14.56
C LEU A 249 8.03 16.59 15.90
N TYR A 250 6.87 17.23 15.91
CA TYR A 250 6.12 17.50 17.13
C TYR A 250 5.79 16.20 17.87
N LEU A 251 5.28 15.20 17.14
CA LEU A 251 4.96 13.90 17.69
C LEU A 251 6.16 13.18 18.28
N PHE A 252 7.32 13.20 17.63
CA PHE A 252 8.47 12.42 18.11
C PHE A 252 9.36 13.17 19.11
N ALA A 253 9.31 14.50 19.14
CA ALA A 253 10.13 15.32 20.04
C ALA A 253 9.40 15.67 21.35
N PHE A 254 8.08 15.85 21.32
CA PHE A 254 7.32 16.38 22.47
C PHE A 254 6.29 15.40 23.05
N VAL A 255 5.84 14.41 22.25
CA VAL A 255 4.93 13.35 22.70
C VAL A 255 5.73 12.09 22.92
#